data_AF-A0A9W6V7Y2-F1
#
_entry.id   AF-A0A9W6V7Y2-F1
#
_cell.length_a   1.000
_cell.length_b   1.000
_cell.length_c   1.000
_cell.angle_alpha   90.00
_cell.angle_beta   90.00
_cell.angle_gamma   90.00
#
_symmetry.space_group_name_H-M   'P 1'
#
loop_
_entity.id
_entity.type
_entity.pdbx_description
1 polymer ?
#
loop_
_entity_poly.entity_id
_entity_poly.type
_entity_poly.pdbx_seq_one_letter_code
_entity_poly.pdbx_strand_id
1 'polypeptide(L)'
;MPTYRFAVVQHQEKRPGRCPVCARKVTRSRTFDQTINPFNVDPETEKPKTRERIQEELRAQAAAWEPDFTHDACSDSAAPQGADAPAPAE
;
A
#
# COMPACT_ATOMS: atom_id res chain seq x y z
N MET A 1 36.62 9.57 0.39
CA MET A 1 35.21 9.83 0.73
C MET A 1 34.74 8.66 1.58
N PRO A 2 34.40 8.84 2.87
CA PRO A 2 33.92 7.73 3.70
C PRO A 2 32.54 7.28 3.22
N THR A 3 32.33 5.96 3.18
CA THR A 3 31.03 5.35 2.87
C THR A 3 30.32 5.03 4.17
N TYR A 4 29.15 5.63 4.39
CA TYR A 4 28.31 5.34 5.55
C TYR A 4 27.25 4.31 5.18
N ARG A 5 27.05 3.32 6.04
CA ARG A 5 25.96 2.35 5.94
C ARG A 5 24.99 2.59 7.07
N PHE A 6 23.71 2.66 6.75
CA PHE A 6 22.64 2.87 7.71
C PHE A 6 21.74 1.65 7.80
N ALA A 7 21.18 1.39 8.97
CA ALA A 7 20.30 0.26 9.19
C ALA A 7 18.90 0.56 8.64
N VAL A 8 18.35 -0.34 7.83
CA VAL A 8 16.99 -0.23 7.29
C VAL A 8 16.03 -1.02 8.17
N VAL A 9 14.93 -0.38 8.54
CA VAL A 9 13.79 -0.99 9.23
C VAL A 9 12.67 -1.12 8.20
N GLN A 10 12.10 -2.32 8.08
CA GLN A 10 11.07 -2.62 7.09
C GLN A 10 9.83 -3.18 7.76
N HIS A 11 8.69 -2.86 7.19
CA HIS A 11 7.39 -3.42 7.55
C HIS A 11 6.62 -3.73 6.27
N GLN A 12 6.20 -4.98 6.11
CA GLN A 12 5.41 -5.41 4.96
C GLN A 12 3.96 -5.62 5.40
N GLU A 13 3.04 -5.03 4.66
CA GLU A 13 1.60 -5.19 4.86
C GLU A 13 0.96 -5.83 3.62
N LYS A 14 0.06 -6.78 3.84
CA LYS A 14 -0.70 -7.46 2.79
C LYS A 14 -2.18 -7.37 3.09
N ARG A 15 -2.95 -6.79 2.17
CA ARG A 15 -4.41 -6.65 2.31
C ARG A 15 -5.11 -7.38 1.18
N PRO A 16 -5.98 -8.35 1.48
CA PRO A 16 -6.91 -8.92 0.51
C PRO A 16 -8.14 -8.04 0.36
N GLY A 17 -8.69 -7.95 -0.85
CA GLY A 17 -9.91 -7.24 -1.17
C GLY A 17 -10.57 -7.81 -2.41
N ARG A 18 -11.64 -7.16 -2.88
CA ARG A 18 -12.33 -7.52 -4.12
C ARG A 18 -12.26 -6.34 -5.08
N CYS A 19 -12.04 -6.63 -6.35
CA CYS A 19 -12.14 -5.62 -7.39
C CYS A 19 -13.60 -5.14 -7.48
N PRO A 20 -13.87 -3.83 -7.43
CA PRO A 20 -15.23 -3.31 -7.50
C PRO A 20 -15.90 -3.53 -8.87
N VAL A 21 -15.12 -3.74 -9.94
CA VAL A 21 -15.62 -3.91 -11.31
C VAL A 21 -15.99 -5.36 -11.61
N CYS A 22 -15.07 -6.31 -11.34
CA CYS A 22 -15.26 -7.71 -11.72
C CYS A 22 -15.50 -8.67 -10.53
N ALA A 23 -15.57 -8.13 -9.30
CA ALA A 23 -15.79 -8.85 -8.04
C ALA A 23 -14.77 -9.96 -7.69
N ARG A 24 -13.73 -10.15 -8.51
CA ARG A 24 -12.64 -11.11 -8.27
C ARG A 24 -11.77 -10.65 -7.10
N LYS A 25 -11.23 -11.62 -6.35
CA LYS A 25 -10.36 -11.37 -5.19
C LYS A 25 -8.98 -10.88 -5.66
N VAL A 26 -8.47 -9.85 -4.99
CA VAL A 26 -7.15 -9.27 -5.25
C VAL A 26 -6.42 -9.12 -3.92
N THR A 27 -5.13 -9.42 -3.90
CA THR A 27 -4.26 -9.12 -2.76
C THR A 27 -3.28 -8.05 -3.18
N ARG A 28 -3.25 -6.95 -2.42
CA ARG A 28 -2.24 -5.90 -2.58
C ARG A 28 -1.23 -6.04 -1.45
N SER A 29 0.03 -5.90 -1.79
CA SER A 29 1.15 -5.91 -0.83
C SER A 29 1.98 -4.64 -1.00
N ARG A 30 2.33 -3.99 0.11
CA ARG A 30 3.24 -2.85 0.11
C ARG A 30 4.27 -3.02 1.22
N THR A 31 5.52 -2.71 0.89
CA THR A 31 6.60 -2.61 1.86
C THR A 31 6.79 -1.15 2.21
N PHE A 32 6.80 -0.86 3.51
CA PHE A 32 7.16 0.42 4.08
C PHE A 32 8.53 0.27 4.71
N ASP A 33 9.45 1.17 4.39
CA ASP A 33 10.79 1.15 4.95
C ASP A 33 11.24 2.54 5.35
N GLN A 34 12.09 2.56 6.37
CA GLN A 34 12.72 3.76 6.90
C GLN A 34 14.11 3.40 7.39
N THR A 35 15.00 4.37 7.36
CA THR A 35 16.40 4.17 7.72
C THR A 35 16.69 4.83 9.06
N ILE A 36 17.44 4.14 9.92
CA ILE A 36 18.02 4.72 11.14
C ILE A 36 19.27 5.49 10.71
N ASN A 37 19.13 6.80 10.56
CA ASN A 37 20.24 7.68 10.20
C ASN A 37 20.11 9.03 10.94
N PRO A 38 21.18 9.84 10.99
CA PRO A 38 21.17 11.12 11.70
C PRO A 38 20.19 12.17 11.14
N PHE A 39 19.67 11.97 9.94
CA PHE A 39 18.77 12.90 9.26
C PHE A 39 17.30 12.53 9.43
N ASN A 40 17.00 11.28 9.79
CA ASN A 40 15.67 10.82 10.15
C ASN A 40 15.45 11.08 11.64
N VAL A 41 15.08 12.32 11.97
CA VAL A 41 14.93 12.79 13.35
C VAL A 41 13.49 12.81 13.81
N ASP A 42 13.28 12.59 15.10
CA ASP A 42 12.00 12.80 15.75
C ASP A 42 11.71 14.31 15.85
N PRO A 43 10.52 14.78 15.44
CA PRO A 43 10.18 16.19 15.44
C PRO A 43 10.10 16.79 16.85
N GLU A 44 9.86 15.94 17.87
CA GLU A 44 9.70 16.38 19.26
C GLU A 44 11.02 16.45 20.03
N THR A 45 12.00 15.60 19.68
CA THR A 45 13.25 15.47 20.44
C THR A 45 14.48 15.92 19.66
N GLU A 46 14.33 16.19 18.35
CA GLU A 46 15.41 16.52 17.41
C GLU A 46 16.53 15.47 17.35
N LYS A 47 16.30 14.28 17.93
CA LYS A 47 17.23 13.16 17.94
C LYS A 47 16.90 12.18 16.80
N PRO A 48 17.88 11.41 16.32
CA PRO A 48 17.62 10.35 15.35
C PRO A 48 16.57 9.38 15.88
N LYS A 49 15.59 9.03 15.04
CA LYS A 49 14.52 8.12 15.42
C LYS A 49 15.09 6.79 15.85
N THR A 50 14.55 6.27 16.96
CA THR A 50 14.88 4.93 17.41
C THR A 50 14.21 3.89 16.51
N ARG A 51 14.72 2.66 16.55
CA ARG A 51 14.11 1.54 15.81
C ARG A 51 12.64 1.35 16.18
N GLU A 52 12.31 1.47 17.47
CA GLU A 52 10.95 1.29 17.98
C GLU A 52 10.02 2.36 17.41
N ARG A 53 10.45 3.62 17.44
CA ARG A 53 9.70 4.74 16.88
C ARG A 53 9.46 4.57 15.38
N ILE A 54 10.49 4.17 14.63
CA ILE A 54 10.34 3.87 13.21
C ILE A 54 9.32 2.74 12.99
N GLN A 55 9.35 1.67 13.79
CA GLN A 55 8.37 0.58 13.67
C GLN A 55 6.93 1.05 13.93
N GLU A 56 6.72 1.91 14.92
CA GLU A 56 5.40 2.50 15.19
C GLU A 56 4.90 3.33 14.01
N GLU A 57 5.76 4.17 13.43
CA GLU A 57 5.40 4.97 12.25
C GLU A 57 5.10 4.11 11.04
N LEU A 58 5.94 3.10 10.77
CA LEU A 58 5.72 2.18 9.65
C LEU A 58 4.40 1.41 9.82
N ARG A 59 4.06 1.02 11.06
CA ARG A 59 2.76 0.40 11.37
C ARG A 59 1.61 1.39 11.18
N ALA A 60 1.76 2.63 11.60
CA ALA A 60 0.74 3.67 11.40
C ALA A 60 0.52 3.96 9.91
N GLN A 61 1.59 4.03 9.11
CA GLN A 61 1.52 4.16 7.65
C GLN A 61 0.84 2.95 7.01
N ALA A 62 1.19 1.74 7.43
CA ALA A 62 0.53 0.53 6.96
C ALA A 62 -0.94 0.45 7.37
N ALA A 63 -1.30 0.95 8.55
CA ALA A 63 -2.68 1.03 9.01
C ALA A 63 -3.50 2.02 8.15
N ALA A 64 -2.94 3.19 7.87
CA ALA A 64 -3.53 4.24 7.02
C ALA A 64 -3.52 3.90 5.52
N TRP A 65 -2.83 2.83 5.10
CA TRP A 65 -2.72 2.48 3.69
C TRP A 65 -4.02 1.86 3.16
N GLU A 66 -4.71 2.60 2.30
CA GLU A 66 -5.88 2.13 1.57
C GLU A 66 -5.48 1.69 0.15
N PRO A 67 -5.33 0.37 -0.11
CA PRO A 67 -4.99 -0.12 -1.44
C PRO A 67 -6.17 -0.03 -2.41
N ASP A 68 -5.87 0.32 -3.66
CA ASP A 68 -6.80 0.11 -4.77
C ASP A 68 -6.82 -1.37 -5.18
N PHE A 69 -8.00 -1.98 -5.09
CA PHE A 69 -8.25 -3.37 -5.48
C PHE A 69 -8.71 -3.51 -6.94
N THR A 70 -8.75 -2.41 -7.70
CA THR A 70 -9.03 -2.45 -9.13
C THR A 70 -7.89 -3.16 -9.86
N HIS A 71 -8.22 -4.12 -10.72
CA HIS A 71 -7.22 -4.74 -11.60
C HIS A 71 -6.82 -3.77 -12.69
N ASP A 72 -5.59 -3.85 -13.19
CA ASP A 72 -5.13 -3.04 -14.31
C ASP A 72 -5.99 -3.29 -15.58
N ALA A 73 -6.47 -4.52 -15.79
CA ALA A 73 -7.43 -4.82 -16.85
C ALA A 73 -8.82 -4.18 -16.66
N CYS A 74 -9.16 -3.81 -15.42
CA CYS A 74 -10.42 -3.16 -15.07
C CYS A 74 -10.30 -1.64 -14.93
N SER A 75 -9.08 -1.07 -14.85
CA SER A 75 -8.88 0.38 -14.70
C SER A 75 -9.20 1.16 -15.96
N ASP A 76 -9.02 0.55 -17.14
CA ASP A 76 -9.33 1.18 -18.44
C ASP A 76 -10.75 0.89 -18.95
N SER A 77 -11.47 -0.03 -18.29
CA SER A 77 -12.82 -0.48 -18.72
C SER A 77 -13.95 0.27 -18.01
N ALA A 78 -13.83 1.58 -17.85
CA ALA A 78 -14.97 2.46 -17.51
C ALA A 78 -15.91 2.69 -18.74
N ALA A 79 -16.07 1.66 -19.57
CA ALA A 79 -17.08 1.60 -20.62
C ALA A 79 -18.00 0.40 -20.31
N PRO A 80 -19.33 0.60 -20.17
CA PRO A 80 -20.23 -0.45 -19.75
C PRO A 80 -20.34 -1.49 -20.86
N GLN A 81 -19.93 -2.73 -20.60
CA GLN A 81 -20.36 -3.84 -21.44
C GLN A 81 -21.76 -4.26 -20.97
N GLY A 82 -22.73 -3.70 -21.70
CA GLY A 82 -24.05 -4.24 -22.03
C GLY A 82 -24.76 -5.09 -20.97
N ALA A 83 -25.87 -4.53 -20.49
CA ALA A 83 -27.00 -5.26 -19.95
C ALA A 83 -27.29 -6.56 -20.73
N ASP A 84 -27.35 -7.65 -19.98
CA ASP A 84 -28.06 -8.87 -20.36
C ASP A 84 -29.54 -8.49 -20.58
N ALA A 85 -29.91 -8.25 -21.83
CA ALA A 85 -31.30 -8.11 -22.23
C ALA A 85 -31.83 -9.52 -22.51
N PRO A 86 -32.84 -10.03 -21.77
CA PRO A 86 -33.41 -11.33 -22.07
C PRO A 86 -34.09 -11.29 -23.44
N ALA A 87 -33.85 -12.34 -24.22
CA ALA A 87 -34.41 -12.54 -25.55
C ALA A 87 -35.95 -12.48 -25.54
N PRO A 88 -36.61 -11.87 -26.56
CA PRO A 88 -38.04 -11.99 -26.69
C PRO A 88 -38.42 -13.43 -27.06
N ALA A 89 -39.35 -14.00 -26.29
CA ALA A 89 -40.01 -15.25 -26.64
C ALA A 89 -40.97 -15.01 -27.82
N GLU A 90 -40.92 -15.89 -28.82
CA GLU A 90 -41.86 -15.98 -29.95
C GLU A 90 -43.26 -16.42 -29.52
#